data_AF-A0A1B2DNJ2-F1
#
_entry.id   AF-A0A1B2DNJ2-F1
#
_cell.length_a   1.000
_cell.length_b   1.000
_cell.length_c   1.000
_cell.angle_alpha   90.00
_cell.angle_beta   90.00
_cell.angle_gamma   90.00
#
_symmetry.space_group_name_H-M   'P 1'
#
loop_
_entity.id
_entity.type
_entity.pdbx_description
1 polymer ?
#
loop_
_entity_poly.entity_id
_entity_poly.type
_entity_poly.pdbx_seq_one_letter_code
_entity_poly.pdbx_strand_id
1 'polypeptide(L)'
;MNEKVRKYYQLKQKQKELEQELAGLRTEILAYCAEQEAAELTVGRYKVKIVAQERREYDEAKLLAALPEPDAWRLVSKVDPSKVSSLLQLNVISESSLQDTFTTKKISLLQVDKL
;
A
#
# COMPACT_ATOMS: atom_id res chain seq x y z
N MET A 1 -21.46 27.88 -0.32
CA MET A 1 -20.23 27.17 0.14
C MET A 1 -20.53 26.21 1.29
N ASN A 2 -21.30 26.62 2.30
CA ASN A 2 -21.68 25.76 3.45
C ASN A 2 -22.28 24.40 3.06
N GLU A 3 -23.18 24.34 2.07
CA GLU A 3 -23.76 23.06 1.63
C GLU A 3 -22.73 22.14 0.96
N LYS A 4 -21.76 22.68 0.22
CA LYS A 4 -20.68 21.91 -0.39
C LYS A 4 -19.77 21.29 0.68
N VAL A 5 -19.41 22.07 1.71
CA VAL A 5 -18.60 21.60 2.84
C VAL A 5 -19.34 20.52 3.64
N ARG A 6 -20.64 20.71 3.91
CA ARG A 6 -21.47 19.69 4.58
C ARG A 6 -21.54 18.39 3.78
N LYS A 7 -21.78 18.48 2.46
CA LYS A 7 -21.81 17.31 1.58
C LYS A 7 -20.45 16.60 1.53
N TYR A 8 -19.35 17.35 1.47
CA TYR A 8 -18.00 16.80 1.52
C TYR A 8 -17.75 16.03 2.83
N TYR A 9 -18.11 16.61 3.97
CA TYR A 9 -17.95 15.96 5.27
C TYR A 9 -18.77 14.66 5.37
N GLN A 10 -20.01 14.67 4.91
CA GLN A 10 -20.86 13.48 4.87
C GLN A 10 -20.28 12.38 3.96
N LEU A 11 -19.78 12.76 2.78
CA LEU A 11 -19.10 11.81 1.89
C LEU A 11 -17.83 11.24 2.53
N LYS A 12 -17.08 12.04 3.29
CA LYS A 12 -15.94 11.57 4.06
C LYS A 12 -16.31 10.58 5.17
N GLN A 13 -17.44 10.79 5.85
CA GLN A 13 -17.93 9.82 6.83
C GLN A 13 -18.34 8.51 6.17
N LYS A 14 -19.11 8.56 5.07
CA LYS A 14 -19.46 7.37 4.30
C LYS A 14 -18.26 6.64 3.72
N GLN A 15 -17.25 7.38 3.26
CA GLN A 15 -15.98 6.81 2.81
C GLN A 15 -15.36 5.97 3.94
N LYS A 16 -15.31 6.52 5.16
CA LYS A 16 -14.74 5.81 6.31
C LYS A 16 -15.54 4.55 6.68
N GLU A 17 -16.87 4.62 6.63
CA GLU A 17 -17.74 3.46 6.87
C GLU A 17 -17.51 2.36 5.82
N LEU A 18 -17.47 2.71 4.54
CA LEU A 18 -17.18 1.77 3.45
C LEU A 18 -15.78 1.17 3.56
N GLU A 19 -14.77 1.96 3.95
CA GLU A 19 -13.41 1.47 4.18
C GLU A 19 -13.37 0.45 5.33
N GLN A 20 -14.15 0.66 6.40
CA GLN A 20 -14.26 -0.30 7.50
C GLN A 20 -14.98 -1.58 7.07
N GLU A 21 -16.09 -1.47 6.34
CA GLU A 21 -16.84 -2.62 5.83
C GLU A 21 -16.00 -3.46 4.86
N LEU A 22 -15.29 -2.82 3.92
CA LEU A 22 -14.36 -3.49 3.01
C LEU A 22 -13.21 -4.18 3.75
N ALA A 23 -12.69 -3.57 4.82
CA ALA A 23 -11.65 -4.18 5.65
C ALA A 23 -12.15 -5.43 6.38
N GLY A 24 -13.39 -5.40 6.89
CA GLY A 24 -14.07 -6.57 7.48
C GLY A 24 -14.20 -7.70 6.46
N LEU A 25 -14.84 -7.42 5.33
CA LEU A 25 -15.03 -8.40 4.25
C LEU A 25 -13.70 -8.98 3.75
N ARG A 26 -12.66 -8.15 3.61
CA ARG A 26 -11.33 -8.62 3.24
C ARG A 26 -10.80 -9.63 4.24
N THR A 27 -10.95 -9.36 5.53
CA THR A 27 -10.47 -10.25 6.61
C THR A 27 -11.21 -11.59 6.57
N GLU A 28 -12.53 -11.56 6.41
CA GLU A 28 -13.36 -12.75 6.28
C GLU A 28 -13.00 -13.58 5.05
N ILE A 29 -12.84 -12.95 3.88
CA ILE A 29 -12.47 -13.65 2.65
C ILE A 29 -11.07 -14.25 2.77
N LEU A 30 -10.10 -13.53 3.34
CA LEU A 30 -8.75 -14.06 3.56
C LEU A 30 -8.77 -15.25 4.53
N ALA A 31 -9.56 -15.20 5.60
CA ALA A 31 -9.72 -16.31 6.54
C ALA A 31 -10.32 -17.54 5.83
N TYR A 32 -11.38 -17.35 5.04
CA TYR A 32 -12.00 -18.41 4.25
C TYR A 32 -11.02 -19.04 3.26
N CYS A 33 -10.22 -18.23 2.55
CA CYS A 33 -9.22 -18.75 1.62
C CYS A 33 -8.09 -19.50 2.34
N ALA A 34 -7.69 -19.03 3.53
CA ALA A 34 -6.68 -19.69 4.36
C ALA A 34 -7.15 -21.06 4.87
N GLU A 35 -8.43 -21.18 5.26
CA GLU A 35 -9.04 -22.47 5.62
C GLU A 35 -9.09 -23.46 4.46
N GLN A 36 -9.24 -22.97 3.23
CA GLN A 36 -9.27 -23.79 2.01
C GLN A 36 -7.88 -24.07 1.42
N GLU A 37 -6.81 -23.53 2.02
CA GLU A 37 -5.44 -23.55 1.47
C GLU A 37 -5.36 -23.11 -0.02
N ALA A 38 -6.31 -22.27 -0.45
CA ALA A 38 -6.50 -21.91 -1.85
C ALA A 38 -6.02 -20.48 -2.12
N ALA A 39 -5.04 -20.34 -3.01
CA ALA A 39 -4.58 -19.03 -3.49
C ALA A 39 -5.56 -18.38 -4.50
N GLU A 40 -6.47 -19.18 -5.06
CA GLU A 40 -7.47 -18.74 -6.02
C GLU A 40 -8.76 -19.53 -5.81
N LEU A 41 -9.90 -18.85 -5.77
CA LEU A 41 -11.22 -19.49 -5.75
C LEU A 41 -12.21 -18.79 -6.66
N THR A 42 -13.24 -19.53 -7.05
CA THR A 42 -14.39 -18.99 -7.78
C THR A 42 -15.63 -19.12 -6.91
N VAL A 43 -16.26 -17.99 -6.58
CA VAL A 43 -17.51 -17.93 -5.82
C VAL A 43 -18.59 -17.34 -6.71
N GLY A 44 -19.47 -18.19 -7.22
CA GLY A 44 -20.54 -17.76 -8.13
C GLY A 44 -19.99 -17.13 -9.41
N ARG A 45 -20.21 -15.81 -9.59
CA ARG A 45 -19.73 -15.02 -10.74
C ARG A 45 -18.48 -14.19 -10.43
N TYR A 46 -17.82 -14.46 -9.31
CA TYR A 46 -16.64 -13.72 -8.88
C TYR A 46 -15.45 -14.66 -8.76
N LYS A 47 -14.31 -14.20 -9.27
CA LYS A 47 -13.03 -14.86 -9.13
C LYS A 47 -12.23 -14.11 -8.07
N VAL A 48 -11.82 -14.82 -7.04
CA VAL A 48 -11.07 -14.28 -5.91
C VAL A 48 -9.66 -14.85 -5.97
N LYS A 49 -8.66 -13.99 -5.91
CA LYS A 49 -7.24 -14.37 -5.96
C LYS A 49 -6.47 -13.68 -4.84
N ILE A 50 -5.67 -14.45 -4.12
CA ILE A 50 -4.72 -13.95 -3.14
C ILE A 50 -3.36 -13.89 -3.82
N VAL A 51 -2.88 -12.67 -4.05
CA VAL A 51 -1.56 -12.43 -4.62
C VAL A 51 -0.62 -12.05 -3.48
N ALA A 52 0.42 -12.86 -3.27
CA ALA A 52 1.54 -12.44 -2.43
C ALA A 52 2.27 -11.29 -3.13
N GLN A 53 2.23 -10.11 -2.53
CA GLN A 53 2.99 -8.95 -2.96
C GLN A 53 4.10 -8.67 -1.97
N GLU A 54 5.25 -8.27 -2.50
CA GLU A 54 6.37 -7.79 -1.70
C GLU A 54 6.29 -6.28 -1.62
N ARG A 55 6.01 -5.76 -0.42
CA ARG A 55 6.04 -4.33 -0.16
C ARG A 55 7.33 -3.97 0.57
N ARG A 56 8.13 -3.11 -0.05
CA ARG A 56 9.29 -2.50 0.59
C ARG A 56 8.80 -1.42 1.55
N GLU A 57 8.97 -1.65 2.85
CA GLU A 57 8.84 -0.62 3.87
C GLU A 57 10.22 -0.03 4.12
N TYR A 58 10.42 1.20 3.71
CA TYR A 58 11.68 1.92 3.93
C TYR A 58 11.74 2.43 5.38
N ASP A 59 12.85 2.16 6.04
CA ASP A 59 13.20 2.73 7.34
C ASP A 59 13.77 4.14 7.10
N GLU A 60 13.01 5.15 7.52
CA GLU A 60 13.37 6.56 7.32
C GLU A 60 14.76 6.90 7.87
N ALA A 61 15.13 6.36 9.04
CA ALA A 61 16.41 6.66 9.67
C ALA A 61 17.58 6.04 8.90
N LYS A 62 17.43 4.79 8.45
CA LYS A 62 18.46 4.11 7.64
C LYS A 62 18.57 4.71 6.25
N LEU A 63 17.43 5.07 5.65
CA LEU A 63 17.38 5.70 4.33
C LEU A 63 18.03 7.09 4.36
N LEU A 64 17.78 7.89 5.40
CA LEU A 64 18.46 9.16 5.64
C LEU A 64 19.98 8.98 5.80
N ALA A 65 20.40 7.97 6.57
CA ALA A 65 21.81 7.71 6.83
C ALA A 65 22.58 7.20 5.59
N ALA A 66 21.89 6.53 4.67
CA ALA A 66 22.49 6.02 3.44
C ALA A 66 22.60 7.07 2.32
N LEU A 67 22.13 8.29 2.55
CA LEU A 67 22.09 9.34 1.54
C LEU A 67 23.21 10.37 1.69
N PRO A 68 23.86 10.77 0.56
CA PRO A 68 25.05 11.61 0.61
C PRO A 68 24.79 13.09 0.87
N GLU A 69 23.56 13.62 0.67
CA GLU A 69 23.25 15.03 0.93
C GLU A 69 21.91 15.30 1.64
N PRO A 70 21.87 16.26 2.60
CA PRO A 70 20.66 16.64 3.35
C PRO A 70 19.53 17.26 2.51
N ASP A 71 19.83 17.89 1.38
CA ASP A 71 18.84 18.68 0.61
C ASP A 71 17.90 17.82 -0.25
N ALA A 72 18.31 16.60 -0.64
CA ALA A 72 17.45 15.68 -1.40
C ALA A 72 16.16 15.30 -0.64
N TRP A 73 16.22 15.30 0.69
CA TRP A 73 15.10 14.98 1.58
C TRP A 73 14.13 16.12 1.81
N ARG A 74 14.53 17.39 1.61
CA ARG A 74 13.59 18.53 1.75
C ARG A 74 12.40 18.43 0.78
N LEU A 75 12.57 17.70 -0.32
CA LEU A 75 11.54 17.40 -1.31
C LEU A 75 10.59 16.26 -0.85
N VAL A 76 11.01 15.44 0.10
CA VAL A 76 10.37 14.20 0.52
C VAL A 76 9.97 14.30 2.00
N SER A 77 9.08 15.23 2.36
CA SER A 77 8.60 15.42 3.76
C SER A 77 7.91 14.20 4.39
N LYS A 78 7.78 13.09 3.65
CA LYS A 78 7.37 11.76 4.09
C LYS A 78 7.99 10.75 3.13
N VAL A 79 8.70 9.77 3.67
CA VAL A 79 9.21 8.62 2.92
C VAL A 79 8.01 7.87 2.33
N ASP A 80 7.88 7.92 1.01
CA ASP A 80 6.91 7.11 0.27
C ASP A 80 7.68 6.28 -0.76
N PRO A 81 7.38 4.98 -0.92
CA PRO A 81 8.01 4.13 -1.93
C PRO A 81 7.99 4.73 -3.34
N SER A 82 6.93 5.48 -3.67
CA SER A 82 6.77 6.18 -4.95
C SER A 82 7.83 7.26 -5.14
N LYS A 83 8.16 8.00 -4.07
CA LYS A 83 9.17 9.06 -4.09
C LYS A 83 10.59 8.51 -4.13
N VAL A 84 10.85 7.41 -3.42
CA VAL A 84 12.13 6.68 -3.51
C VAL A 84 12.36 6.20 -4.94
N SER A 85 11.32 5.65 -5.58
CA SER A 85 11.37 5.26 -6.99
C SER A 85 11.67 6.45 -7.92
N SER A 86 11.05 7.61 -7.69
CA SER A 86 11.36 8.83 -8.46
C SER A 86 12.80 9.29 -8.28
N LEU A 87 13.35 9.24 -7.06
CA LEU A 87 14.74 9.63 -6.80
C LEU A 87 15.75 8.67 -7.44
N LEU A 88 15.44 7.36 -7.49
CA LEU A 88 16.21 6.38 -8.25
C LEU A 88 16.19 6.70 -9.76
N GLN A 89 15.01 6.97 -10.31
CA GLN A 89 14.85 7.32 -11.73
C GLN A 89 15.58 8.61 -12.11
N LEU A 90 15.64 9.56 -11.19
CA LEU A 90 16.38 10.81 -11.36
C LEU A 90 17.90 10.66 -11.10
N ASN A 91 18.39 9.44 -10.83
CA ASN A 91 19.77 9.14 -10.46
C ASN A 91 20.31 9.96 -9.28
N VAL A 92 19.42 10.46 -8.41
CA VAL A 92 19.80 11.19 -7.19
C VAL A 92 20.32 10.21 -6.14
N ILE A 93 19.83 8.97 -6.18
CA ILE A 93 20.17 7.91 -5.24
C ILE A 93 20.44 6.63 -6.04
N SER A 94 21.38 5.80 -5.59
CA SER A 94 21.71 4.52 -6.23
C SER A 94 21.03 3.35 -5.55
N GLU A 95 20.78 2.28 -6.31
CA GLU A 95 20.17 1.05 -5.78
C GLU A 95 21.02 0.39 -4.68
N SER A 96 22.35 0.54 -4.75
CA SER A 96 23.31 0.13 -3.70
C SER A 96 23.11 0.89 -2.39
N SER A 97 22.76 2.18 -2.44
CA SER A 97 22.50 3.00 -1.25
C SER A 97 21.17 2.63 -0.57
N LEU A 98 20.29 1.93 -1.28
CA LEU A 98 19.02 1.46 -0.73
C LEU A 98 19.12 0.08 -0.09
N GLN A 99 20.20 -0.66 -0.34
CA GLN A 99 20.41 -1.95 0.33
C GLN A 99 20.43 -1.71 1.86
N ASP A 100 19.70 -2.56 2.59
CA ASP A 100 19.51 -2.49 4.05
C ASP A 100 18.68 -1.30 4.59
N THR A 101 18.21 -0.41 3.73
CA THR A 101 17.33 0.72 4.11
C THR A 101 15.85 0.37 4.11
N PHE A 102 15.48 -0.81 3.60
CA PHE A 102 14.10 -1.27 3.57
C PHE A 102 13.98 -2.70 4.07
N THR A 103 12.82 -2.98 4.66
CA THR A 103 12.40 -4.35 4.97
C THR A 103 11.33 -4.75 3.96
N THR A 104 11.50 -5.90 3.33
CA THR A 104 10.46 -6.47 2.47
C THR A 104 9.44 -7.20 3.33
N LYS A 105 8.22 -6.65 3.41
CA LYS A 105 7.09 -7.36 4.00
C LYS A 105 6.30 -8.06 2.90
N LYS A 106 6.02 -9.34 3.13
CA LYS A 106 5.04 -10.08 2.33
C LYS A 106 3.65 -9.62 2.76
N ILE A 107 2.92 -9.00 1.84
CA ILE A 107 1.53 -8.62 2.03
C ILE A 107 0.65 -9.46 1.10
N SER A 108 -0.46 -9.96 1.62
CA SER A 108 -1.44 -10.68 0.80
C SER A 108 -2.42 -9.69 0.23
N LEU A 109 -2.39 -9.47 -1.09
CA LEU A 109 -3.36 -8.65 -1.81
C LEU A 109 -4.55 -9.52 -2.22
N LEU A 110 -5.74 -9.19 -1.71
CA LEU A 110 -7.00 -9.76 -2.17
C LEU A 110 -7.42 -9.06 -3.47
N GLN A 111 -7.54 -9.83 -4.55
CA GLN A 111 -8.11 -9.39 -5.82
C GLN A 111 -9.45 -10.10 -6.03
N VAL A 112 -10.47 -9.34 -6.41
CA VAL A 112 -11.81 -9.87 -6.72
C VAL A 112 -12.22 -9.33 -8.09
N ASP A 113 -12.30 -10.23 -9.07
CA ASP A 113 -12.72 -9.92 -10.43
C ASP A 113 -14.09 -10.53 -10.70
N LYS A 114 -14.89 -9.86 -11.52
CA LYS A 114 -16.16 -10.41 -12.01
C LYS A 114 -15.90 -11.22 -13.27
N LEU A 115 -16.45 -12.43 -13.34
CA LEU A 115 -16.42 -13.32 -14.50
C LEU A 115 -17.39 -12.84 -15.60
#